data_AF-A0A6G0XUX3-F1
#
_entry.id   AF-A0A6G0XUX3-F1
#
_cell.length_a   1.000
_cell.length_b   1.000
_cell.length_c   1.000
_cell.angle_alpha   90.00
_cell.angle_beta   90.00
_cell.angle_gamma   90.00
#
_symmetry.space_group_name_H-M   'P 1'
#
loop_
_entity.id
_entity.type
_entity.pdbx_description
1 polymer ?
#
loop_
_entity_poly.entity_id
_entity_poly.type
_entity_poly.pdbx_seq_one_letter_code
_entity_poly.pdbx_strand_id
1 'polypeptide(L)'
;MTSPRSGRLVEETNALLKLSGFGDRAFKDVNELVSSVSSMSVALYERFFDVRLDDIIREPHSIEDYSHNAQLVVDNLAAALLTEDLQHVTGAKVCAGDLDCIRALIRVLSRVYHMLHRSRLDSSYSSSSNADLPLDQTFYAKRTTKKTKKQRPASAKNSQGTDDPSLLTTQKYGRFVSTSSTHRSQSKSSKSSSVRKSAKSSAKAKPSRTLDFGSLSSVSMAASRGEANLTGLEFSESSNEIRLAAPTPPPPPKHDDGSLHMDDLASHTENSPVVVTPPSPKATVKHAEPAPPSPLKRGELKIRQQPTSADRLHQLRYKTVLNEHVQNIRLQEMKTHRRMERAFHHKQHTERVERIRSMRLHEELKLQRLALGVQQKRLEEKNMKETMQHLLMLEKARLKQEHEQTAEVLKAIQREHAQRESALEQFFVNQMQMVKEERDNEVRERALLQQAHKQASDQMLRELRSSREKEVAALMEQREHLAQVQQVRQERHVARYIAQTYQNPPTDAFRKKIDPFYAAAMKSRATRQQKAAQVQRIYGTKQR
;
A
#
# COMPACT_ATOMS: atom_id res chain seq x y z
N MET A 1 25.99 -26.95 36.31
CA MET A 1 24.78 -27.66 35.82
C MET A 1 24.07 -26.70 34.88
N THR A 2 23.94 -27.05 33.61
CA THR A 2 23.26 -26.19 32.61
C THR A 2 21.74 -26.23 32.82
N SER A 3 21.09 -25.07 32.78
CA SER A 3 19.62 -25.01 32.88
C SER A 3 19.00 -25.64 31.63
N PRO A 4 17.92 -26.46 31.74
CA PRO A 4 17.28 -27.09 30.58
C PRO A 4 16.75 -26.06 29.57
N ARG A 5 16.45 -24.83 30.01
CA ARG A 5 16.05 -23.72 29.13
C ARG A 5 17.18 -23.22 28.22
N SER A 6 18.44 -23.42 28.61
CA SER A 6 19.61 -22.94 27.88
C SER A 6 20.12 -23.98 26.87
N GLY A 7 20.04 -25.27 27.20
CA GLY A 7 20.34 -26.36 26.24
C GLY A 7 19.42 -26.30 25.03
N ARG A 8 18.10 -26.18 25.26
CA ARG A 8 17.09 -26.03 24.20
C ARG A 8 17.36 -24.81 23.29
N LEU A 9 17.88 -23.70 23.82
CA LEU A 9 18.22 -22.53 23.01
C LEU A 9 19.37 -22.83 22.04
N VAL A 10 20.40 -23.53 22.49
CA VAL A 10 21.53 -23.96 21.63
C VAL A 10 21.06 -24.94 20.56
N GLU A 11 20.15 -25.86 20.90
CA GLU A 11 19.54 -26.78 19.93
C GLU A 11 18.70 -26.05 18.86
N GLU A 12 17.82 -25.13 19.28
CA GLU A 12 17.02 -24.28 18.37
C GLU A 12 17.93 -23.43 17.45
N THR A 13 19.03 -22.88 17.98
CA THR A 13 20.01 -22.12 17.20
C THR A 13 20.74 -23.00 16.18
N ASN A 14 21.23 -24.16 16.61
CA ASN A 14 21.95 -25.10 15.75
C ASN A 14 21.05 -25.70 14.66
N ALA A 15 19.75 -25.83 14.91
CA ALA A 15 18.77 -26.18 13.89
C ALA A 15 18.64 -25.07 12.83
N LEU A 16 18.49 -23.81 13.25
CA LEU A 16 18.43 -22.66 12.34
C LEU A 16 19.70 -22.53 11.48
N LEU A 17 20.88 -22.69 12.08
CA LEU A 17 22.16 -22.64 11.35
C LEU A 17 22.28 -23.74 10.30
N LYS A 18 21.88 -24.98 10.61
CA LYS A 18 21.84 -26.08 9.64
C LYS A 18 20.90 -25.79 8.47
N LEU A 19 19.70 -25.27 8.75
CA LEU A 19 18.72 -24.87 7.73
C LEU A 19 19.23 -23.71 6.85
N SER A 20 20.01 -22.79 7.44
CA SER A 20 20.56 -21.61 6.76
C SER A 20 21.83 -21.88 5.93
N GLY A 21 22.38 -23.10 6.01
CA GLY A 21 23.62 -23.49 5.34
C GLY A 21 24.91 -23.22 6.13
N PHE A 22 24.82 -22.86 7.41
CA PHE A 22 25.94 -22.65 8.34
C PHE A 22 26.18 -23.84 9.29
N GLY A 23 25.76 -25.04 8.90
CA GLY A 23 25.73 -26.23 9.76
C GLY A 23 27.08 -26.66 10.35
N ASP A 24 28.20 -26.25 9.76
CA ASP A 24 29.56 -26.52 10.25
C ASP A 24 29.95 -25.67 11.48
N ARG A 25 29.19 -24.62 11.79
CA ARG A 25 29.40 -23.71 12.93
C ARG A 25 28.40 -23.96 14.07
N ALA A 26 28.23 -25.23 14.46
CA ALA A 26 27.33 -25.60 15.55
C ALA A 26 27.98 -25.32 16.92
N PHE A 27 27.28 -24.57 17.77
CA PHE A 27 27.72 -24.27 19.14
C PHE A 27 27.54 -25.48 20.06
N LYS A 28 28.49 -25.68 20.98
CA LYS A 28 28.44 -26.71 22.02
C LYS A 28 27.83 -26.17 23.31
N ASP A 29 28.20 -24.94 23.66
CA ASP A 29 27.85 -24.31 24.93
C ASP A 29 27.16 -22.96 24.75
N VAL A 30 26.38 -22.58 25.76
CA VAL A 30 25.62 -21.32 25.78
C VAL A 30 26.56 -20.10 25.80
N ASN A 31 27.72 -20.21 26.45
CA ASN A 31 28.71 -19.13 26.48
C ASN A 31 29.36 -18.91 25.11
N GLU A 32 29.57 -19.98 24.33
CA GLU A 32 30.06 -19.91 22.95
C GLU A 32 29.05 -19.23 22.03
N LEU A 33 27.75 -19.56 22.23
CA LEU A 33 26.64 -18.87 21.58
C LEU A 33 26.64 -17.38 21.93
N VAL A 34 26.60 -17.00 23.22
CA VAL A 34 26.56 -15.60 23.69
C VAL A 34 27.67 -14.76 23.06
N SER A 35 28.92 -15.24 23.10
CA SER A 35 30.08 -14.57 22.48
C SER A 35 29.96 -14.40 20.96
N SER A 36 29.10 -15.18 20.31
CA SER A 36 28.96 -15.23 18.85
C SER A 36 27.62 -14.69 18.32
N VAL A 37 26.64 -14.35 19.19
CA VAL A 37 25.26 -14.02 18.74
C VAL A 37 25.23 -12.85 17.79
N SER A 38 26.00 -11.79 18.06
CA SER A 38 26.04 -10.58 17.22
C SER A 38 26.58 -10.88 15.81
N SER A 39 27.76 -11.51 15.69
CA SER A 39 28.29 -11.91 14.37
C SER A 39 27.42 -12.94 13.65
N MET A 40 26.75 -13.84 14.40
CA MET A 40 25.80 -14.80 13.85
C MET A 40 24.54 -14.11 13.30
N SER A 41 23.94 -13.18 14.04
CA SER A 41 22.69 -12.53 13.63
C SER A 41 22.90 -11.67 12.39
N VAL A 42 24.04 -10.98 12.28
CA VAL A 42 24.48 -10.27 11.07
C VAL A 42 24.63 -11.23 9.89
N ALA A 43 25.36 -12.33 10.05
CA ALA A 43 25.59 -13.30 8.98
C ALA A 43 24.29 -13.99 8.52
N LEU A 44 23.36 -14.25 9.44
CA LEU A 44 22.03 -14.78 9.11
C LEU A 44 21.19 -13.73 8.37
N TYR A 45 21.19 -12.46 8.81
CA TYR A 45 20.47 -11.39 8.14
C TYR A 45 20.97 -11.18 6.70
N GLU A 46 22.28 -10.98 6.50
CA GLU A 46 22.87 -10.81 5.16
C GLU A 46 22.54 -12.00 4.25
N ARG A 47 22.49 -13.23 4.83
CA ARG A 47 22.16 -14.46 4.11
C ARG A 47 20.67 -14.65 3.81
N PHE A 48 19.77 -14.07 4.60
CA PHE A 48 18.33 -14.21 4.39
C PHE A 48 17.82 -13.23 3.33
N PHE A 49 18.32 -11.99 3.35
CA PHE A 49 17.89 -10.94 2.44
C PHE A 49 18.76 -10.83 1.17
N ASP A 50 19.88 -11.56 1.09
CA ASP A 50 20.91 -11.44 0.04
C ASP A 50 21.41 -9.97 -0.14
N VAL A 51 21.37 -9.20 0.95
CA VAL A 51 21.71 -7.76 1.04
C VAL A 51 22.74 -7.57 2.15
N ARG A 52 23.77 -6.75 1.90
CA ARG A 52 24.71 -6.32 2.94
C ARG A 52 24.06 -5.25 3.80
N LEU A 53 24.22 -5.35 5.11
CA LEU A 53 23.81 -4.30 6.03
C LEU A 53 24.85 -3.17 6.02
N ASP A 54 24.35 -1.94 5.86
CA ASP A 54 25.14 -0.72 5.99
C ASP A 54 25.48 -0.45 7.47
N ASP A 55 26.49 0.40 7.70
CA ASP A 55 27.01 0.83 9.01
C ASP A 55 27.51 -0.28 9.97
N ILE A 56 27.58 -1.54 9.51
CA ILE A 56 28.16 -2.64 10.31
C ILE A 56 29.68 -2.56 10.42
N ILE A 57 30.15 -2.63 11.67
CA ILE A 57 31.56 -2.78 12.03
C ILE A 57 31.97 -4.23 11.75
N ARG A 58 32.63 -4.48 10.61
CA ARG A 58 33.01 -5.84 10.16
C ARG A 58 34.14 -6.47 10.98
N GLU A 59 34.96 -5.65 11.64
CA GLU A 59 36.03 -6.08 12.54
C GLU A 59 35.77 -5.50 13.95
N PRO A 60 34.80 -6.05 14.70
CA PRO A 60 34.46 -5.56 16.04
C PRO A 60 35.58 -5.90 17.04
N HIS A 61 36.03 -4.88 17.78
CA HIS A 61 37.11 -4.96 18.76
C HIS A 61 36.62 -4.72 20.20
N SER A 62 35.53 -3.96 20.39
CA SER A 62 34.85 -3.75 21.67
C SER A 62 33.55 -4.56 21.76
N ILE A 63 33.10 -4.87 22.99
CA ILE A 63 31.74 -5.37 23.25
C ILE A 63 30.67 -4.36 22.80
N GLU A 64 31.03 -3.08 22.77
CA GLU A 64 30.18 -1.99 22.26
C GLU A 64 29.92 -2.17 20.75
N ASP A 65 30.95 -2.50 19.96
CA ASP A 65 30.82 -2.77 18.52
C ASP A 65 29.89 -3.97 18.26
N TYR A 66 30.04 -5.04 19.05
CA TYR A 66 29.13 -6.19 18.98
C TYR A 66 27.69 -5.80 19.36
N SER A 67 27.51 -4.93 20.36
CA SER A 67 26.19 -4.45 20.76
C SER A 67 25.54 -3.54 19.70
N HIS A 68 26.34 -2.71 19.03
CA HIS A 68 25.91 -1.85 17.93
C HIS A 68 25.49 -2.68 16.71
N ASN A 69 26.34 -3.61 16.27
CA ASN A 69 26.01 -4.55 15.19
C ASN A 69 24.74 -5.37 15.49
N ALA A 70 24.57 -5.82 16.74
CA ALA A 70 23.36 -6.53 17.15
C ALA A 70 22.12 -5.63 17.15
N GLN A 71 22.24 -4.36 17.56
CA GLN A 71 21.16 -3.39 17.53
C GLN A 71 20.73 -3.07 16.09
N LEU A 72 21.68 -2.86 15.16
CA LEU A 72 21.38 -2.67 13.74
C LEU A 72 20.57 -3.84 13.16
N VAL A 73 20.89 -5.10 13.51
CA VAL A 73 20.10 -6.26 13.08
C VAL A 73 18.70 -6.26 13.70
N VAL A 74 18.57 -5.90 14.99
CA VAL A 74 17.27 -5.80 15.67
C VAL A 74 16.39 -4.72 15.05
N ASP A 75 16.93 -3.52 14.81
CA ASP A 75 16.20 -2.37 14.27
C ASP A 75 15.75 -2.64 12.83
N ASN A 76 16.63 -3.20 11.98
CA ASN A 76 16.28 -3.59 10.62
C ASN A 76 15.23 -4.71 10.58
N LEU A 77 15.31 -5.71 11.47
CA LEU A 77 14.26 -6.75 11.57
C LEU A 77 12.92 -6.18 12.07
N ALA A 78 12.94 -5.30 13.06
CA ALA A 78 11.74 -4.66 13.58
C ALA A 78 11.06 -3.78 12.51
N ALA A 79 11.84 -3.01 11.75
CA ALA A 79 11.36 -2.21 10.63
C ALA A 79 10.82 -3.07 9.47
N ALA A 80 11.54 -4.14 9.08
CA ALA A 80 11.18 -4.98 7.95
C ALA A 80 9.96 -5.89 8.19
N LEU A 81 9.68 -6.25 9.46
CA LEU A 81 8.63 -7.21 9.82
C LEU A 81 7.46 -6.58 10.58
N LEU A 82 7.59 -5.32 11.03
CA LEU A 82 6.63 -4.63 11.90
C LEU A 82 6.26 -5.44 13.16
N THR A 83 7.21 -6.22 13.69
CA THR A 83 6.98 -7.12 14.83
C THR A 83 7.17 -6.43 16.17
N GLU A 84 6.11 -6.38 16.97
CA GLU A 84 6.16 -5.98 18.38
C GLU A 84 7.05 -6.91 19.22
N ASP A 85 7.26 -8.15 18.77
CA ASP A 85 8.10 -9.20 19.37
C ASP A 85 9.55 -8.76 19.68
N LEU A 86 10.06 -7.69 19.06
CA LEU A 86 11.43 -7.18 19.25
C LEU A 86 11.52 -5.91 20.12
N GLN A 87 10.42 -5.26 20.51
CA GLN A 87 10.45 -3.95 21.19
C GLN A 87 11.20 -3.94 22.54
N HIS A 88 11.31 -5.10 23.19
CA HIS A 88 11.99 -5.25 24.49
C HIS A 88 13.46 -5.72 24.35
N VAL A 89 13.87 -6.11 23.15
CA VAL A 89 15.19 -6.65 22.81
C VAL A 89 16.11 -5.51 22.41
N THR A 90 17.30 -5.43 23.01
CA THR A 90 18.33 -4.47 22.63
C THR A 90 19.66 -5.20 22.43
N GLY A 91 20.51 -4.69 21.53
CA GLY A 91 21.82 -5.27 21.23
C GLY A 91 22.70 -5.40 22.48
N ALA A 92 22.62 -4.43 23.40
CA ALA A 92 23.28 -4.48 24.70
C ALA A 92 22.84 -5.69 25.56
N LYS A 93 21.53 -5.99 25.64
CA LYS A 93 21.03 -7.17 26.39
C LYS A 93 21.43 -8.49 25.73
N VAL A 94 21.41 -8.53 24.40
CA VAL A 94 21.84 -9.69 23.60
C VAL A 94 23.32 -9.99 23.87
N CYS A 95 24.20 -8.98 23.82
CA CYS A 95 25.63 -9.14 24.13
C CYS A 95 25.92 -9.36 25.62
N ALA A 96 25.07 -8.90 26.53
CA ALA A 96 25.14 -9.23 27.96
C ALA A 96 24.73 -10.69 28.29
N GLY A 97 24.26 -11.45 27.29
CA GLY A 97 23.90 -12.86 27.47
C GLY A 97 22.49 -13.11 28.00
N ASP A 98 21.57 -12.15 27.90
CA ASP A 98 20.17 -12.36 28.25
C ASP A 98 19.53 -13.42 27.33
N LEU A 99 19.30 -14.61 27.90
CA LEU A 99 18.81 -15.78 27.17
C LEU A 99 17.40 -15.60 26.62
N ASP A 100 16.57 -14.74 27.24
CA ASP A 100 15.21 -14.51 26.77
C ASP A 100 15.21 -13.51 25.59
N CYS A 101 16.06 -12.48 25.64
CA CYS A 101 16.35 -11.61 24.49
C CYS A 101 16.95 -12.38 23.30
N ILE A 102 17.94 -13.25 23.55
CA ILE A 102 18.56 -14.10 22.50
C ILE A 102 17.49 -15.04 21.90
N ARG A 103 16.64 -15.65 22.73
CA ARG A 103 15.57 -16.54 22.23
C ARG A 103 14.52 -15.77 21.41
N ALA A 104 14.17 -14.54 21.81
CA ALA A 104 13.27 -13.69 21.02
C ALA A 104 13.84 -13.39 19.63
N LEU A 105 15.10 -12.93 19.56
CA LEU A 105 15.80 -12.67 18.30
C LEU A 105 15.87 -13.93 17.39
N ILE A 106 16.21 -15.10 17.96
CA ILE A 106 16.32 -16.35 17.20
C ILE A 106 14.95 -16.86 16.73
N ARG A 107 13.87 -16.65 17.49
CA ARG A 107 12.49 -16.93 17.04
C ARG A 107 12.09 -16.05 15.86
N VAL A 108 12.40 -14.76 15.89
CA VAL A 108 12.10 -13.85 14.77
C VAL A 108 12.94 -14.22 13.55
N LEU A 109 14.26 -14.45 13.69
CA LEU A 109 15.11 -14.95 12.60
C LEU A 109 14.61 -16.28 12.03
N SER A 110 14.13 -17.20 12.88
CA SER A 110 13.50 -18.45 12.43
C SER A 110 12.22 -18.18 11.64
N ARG A 111 11.36 -17.26 12.11
CA ARG A 111 10.13 -16.85 11.41
C ARG A 111 10.44 -16.23 10.04
N VAL A 112 11.45 -15.37 9.96
CA VAL A 112 11.97 -14.78 8.70
C VAL A 112 12.42 -15.87 7.73
N TYR A 113 13.28 -16.78 8.20
CA TYR A 113 13.74 -17.92 7.40
C TYR A 113 12.56 -18.69 6.81
N HIS A 114 11.57 -19.05 7.64
CA HIS A 114 10.37 -19.76 7.19
C HIS A 114 9.51 -18.93 6.25
N MET A 115 9.33 -17.62 6.43
CA MET A 115 8.58 -16.77 5.50
C MET A 115 9.22 -16.70 4.11
N LEU A 116 10.54 -16.48 4.06
CA LEU A 116 11.30 -16.38 2.82
C LEU A 116 11.39 -17.75 2.10
N HIS A 117 11.58 -18.83 2.85
CA HIS A 117 11.70 -20.17 2.28
C HIS A 117 10.34 -20.81 1.96
N ARG A 118 9.27 -20.52 2.71
CA ARG A 118 7.89 -20.92 2.34
C ARG A 118 7.49 -20.33 0.98
N SER A 119 7.88 -19.08 0.72
CA SER A 119 7.71 -18.44 -0.60
C SER A 119 8.49 -19.13 -1.73
N ARG A 120 9.66 -19.72 -1.44
CA ARG A 120 10.40 -20.57 -2.41
C ARG A 120 9.80 -21.97 -2.56
N LEU A 121 9.21 -22.53 -1.50
CA LEU A 121 8.59 -23.85 -1.51
C LEU A 121 7.26 -23.82 -2.29
N ASP A 122 6.36 -22.87 -2.04
CA ASP A 122 5.08 -22.74 -2.80
C ASP A 122 5.28 -22.54 -4.32
N SER A 123 6.43 -21.98 -4.74
CA SER A 123 6.81 -21.88 -6.16
C SER A 123 7.10 -23.23 -6.83
N SER A 124 7.41 -24.28 -6.06
CA SER A 124 7.84 -25.60 -6.58
C SER A 124 6.87 -26.76 -6.31
N TYR A 125 5.80 -26.55 -5.53
CA TYR A 125 4.82 -27.59 -5.18
C TYR A 125 3.38 -27.29 -5.62
N SER A 126 3.20 -26.64 -6.78
CA SER A 126 1.90 -26.62 -7.48
C SER A 126 1.54 -27.99 -8.12
N SER A 127 1.86 -29.07 -7.41
CA SER A 127 1.55 -30.47 -7.70
C SER A 127 1.82 -31.30 -6.44
N SER A 128 0.79 -32.02 -5.97
CA SER A 128 0.72 -32.87 -4.78
C SER A 128 0.35 -32.19 -3.44
N SER A 129 -0.86 -32.51 -3.00
CA SER A 129 -1.52 -32.19 -1.74
C SER A 129 -0.89 -32.80 -0.47
N ASN A 130 -1.10 -32.13 0.68
CA ASN A 130 -1.09 -32.65 2.07
C ASN A 130 0.29 -33.15 2.59
N ALA A 131 0.77 -32.84 3.79
CA ALA A 131 0.10 -32.56 5.06
C ALA A 131 1.09 -31.95 6.08
N ASP A 132 0.57 -31.35 7.15
CA ASP A 132 1.34 -31.11 8.38
C ASP A 132 1.88 -32.43 8.97
N LEU A 133 3.12 -32.43 9.45
CA LEU A 133 3.62 -33.48 10.35
C LEU A 133 4.43 -32.88 11.51
N PRO A 134 4.25 -33.38 12.75
CA PRO A 134 4.85 -32.82 13.94
C PRO A 134 6.29 -33.29 14.18
N LEU A 135 6.96 -32.59 15.10
CA LEU A 135 8.36 -32.73 15.43
C LEU A 135 8.65 -33.92 16.37
N ASP A 136 8.42 -35.16 15.92
CA ASP A 136 9.04 -36.35 16.53
C ASP A 136 9.17 -37.52 15.54
N GLN A 137 10.14 -38.41 15.78
CA GLN A 137 10.41 -39.66 15.04
C GLN A 137 10.87 -39.59 13.57
N THR A 138 12.11 -39.13 13.32
CA THR A 138 12.96 -39.73 12.26
C THR A 138 14.42 -39.91 12.70
N PHE A 139 14.65 -40.69 13.76
CA PHE A 139 15.97 -41.31 13.99
C PHE A 139 16.03 -42.67 13.24
N TYR A 140 17.23 -43.01 12.75
CA TYR A 140 17.58 -44.22 11.97
C TYR A 140 17.18 -44.29 10.49
N ALA A 141 18.06 -43.78 9.63
CA ALA A 141 18.25 -44.30 8.27
C ALA A 141 19.75 -44.56 8.00
N LYS A 142 20.17 -45.83 8.12
CA LYS A 142 21.51 -46.28 7.68
C LYS A 142 21.70 -46.02 6.18
N ARG A 143 22.77 -45.35 5.77
CA ARG A 143 23.27 -45.46 4.39
C ARG A 143 24.42 -46.47 4.32
N THR A 144 24.20 -47.50 3.52
CA THR A 144 25.17 -48.55 3.22
C THR A 144 26.20 -48.09 2.19
N THR A 145 27.44 -48.53 2.35
CA THR A 145 28.50 -48.31 1.37
C THR A 145 28.32 -49.23 0.16
N LYS A 146 28.42 -48.69 -1.07
CA LYS A 146 28.74 -49.51 -2.26
C LYS A 146 29.77 -48.80 -3.14
N LYS A 147 30.83 -49.55 -3.42
CA LYS A 147 31.92 -49.20 -4.34
C LYS A 147 31.48 -49.49 -5.78
N THR A 148 31.87 -48.65 -6.73
CA THR A 148 32.03 -49.05 -8.14
C THR A 148 33.32 -48.45 -8.71
N LYS A 149 33.99 -49.21 -9.57
CA LYS A 149 35.41 -49.07 -9.95
C LYS A 149 35.53 -49.14 -11.47
N LYS A 150 36.06 -48.07 -12.10
CA LYS A 150 36.61 -47.96 -13.48
C LYS A 150 36.79 -46.45 -13.79
N GLN A 151 37.76 -45.95 -14.56
CA GLN A 151 39.01 -46.49 -15.11
C GLN A 151 39.94 -45.29 -15.44
N ARG A 152 41.28 -45.44 -15.35
CA ARG A 152 42.31 -44.46 -15.83
C ARG A 152 42.73 -44.81 -17.28
N PRO A 153 43.64 -44.08 -17.97
CA PRO A 153 44.32 -42.79 -17.69
C PRO A 153 43.84 -41.68 -18.67
N ALA A 154 44.46 -40.52 -18.95
CA ALA A 154 45.75 -39.89 -18.60
C ALA A 154 45.55 -38.33 -18.56
N SER A 155 46.51 -37.38 -18.63
CA SER A 155 47.99 -37.36 -18.70
C SER A 155 48.58 -35.96 -18.31
N ALA A 156 49.55 -35.96 -17.38
CA ALA A 156 50.75 -35.09 -17.33
C ALA A 156 50.67 -33.54 -17.10
N LYS A 157 51.75 -33.04 -16.45
CA LYS A 157 52.27 -31.65 -16.34
C LYS A 157 51.57 -30.62 -15.42
N ASN A 158 51.97 -30.67 -14.14
CA ASN A 158 52.83 -29.69 -13.46
C ASN A 158 53.04 -28.28 -14.10
N SER A 159 52.62 -27.21 -13.41
CA SER A 159 53.43 -25.98 -13.16
C SER A 159 52.74 -25.01 -12.17
N GLN A 160 53.55 -24.22 -11.47
CA GLN A 160 53.13 -23.15 -10.52
C GLN A 160 52.84 -21.82 -11.25
N GLY A 161 52.18 -20.88 -10.56
CA GLY A 161 52.69 -19.50 -10.46
C GLY A 161 51.89 -18.35 -11.10
N THR A 162 51.77 -17.28 -10.30
CA THR A 162 51.68 -15.84 -10.63
C THR A 162 50.50 -15.30 -11.47
N ASP A 163 49.55 -14.70 -10.74
CA ASP A 163 49.22 -13.25 -10.70
C ASP A 163 48.86 -12.44 -11.98
N ASP A 164 47.84 -11.58 -11.78
CA ASP A 164 47.66 -10.25 -12.38
C ASP A 164 47.10 -10.11 -13.84
N PRO A 165 46.50 -8.95 -14.21
CA PRO A 165 45.04 -8.85 -14.16
C PRO A 165 44.41 -8.30 -15.48
N SER A 166 43.14 -7.87 -15.40
CA SER A 166 42.33 -7.26 -16.48
C SER A 166 41.68 -8.21 -17.48
N LEU A 167 40.34 -8.14 -17.56
CA LEU A 167 39.66 -7.81 -18.81
C LEU A 167 38.18 -7.43 -18.56
N LEU A 168 37.91 -6.13 -18.68
CA LEU A 168 36.55 -5.60 -18.83
C LEU A 168 35.92 -6.19 -20.09
N THR A 169 34.83 -6.95 -19.95
CA THR A 169 33.95 -7.28 -21.10
C THR A 169 32.56 -6.72 -20.85
N THR A 170 32.30 -5.57 -21.46
CA THR A 170 30.98 -4.95 -21.50
C THR A 170 30.06 -5.74 -22.41
N GLN A 171 28.94 -6.25 -21.90
CA GLN A 171 27.84 -6.69 -22.76
C GLN A 171 26.76 -5.61 -22.85
N LYS A 172 26.24 -5.45 -24.07
CA LYS A 172 25.54 -4.24 -24.52
C LYS A 172 24.33 -4.65 -25.35
N TYR A 173 23.19 -4.04 -25.06
CA TYR A 173 21.90 -4.09 -25.77
C TYR A 173 21.02 -5.36 -25.66
N GLY A 174 19.80 -5.12 -25.15
CA GLY A 174 18.66 -6.03 -25.12
C GLY A 174 17.32 -5.28 -25.21
N ARG A 175 17.26 -4.30 -26.12
CA ARG A 175 16.11 -3.86 -26.94
C ARG A 175 14.69 -3.93 -26.34
N PHE A 176 14.11 -2.77 -26.06
CA PHE A 176 12.67 -2.56 -25.87
C PHE A 176 11.83 -3.13 -27.03
N VAL A 177 10.69 -3.75 -26.69
CA VAL A 177 9.59 -4.02 -27.62
C VAL A 177 8.34 -3.32 -27.10
N SER A 178 7.88 -2.31 -27.84
CA SER A 178 6.55 -1.71 -27.63
C SER A 178 5.52 -2.51 -28.43
N THR A 179 4.46 -2.99 -27.78
CA THR A 179 3.34 -3.68 -28.44
C THR A 179 2.19 -2.71 -28.72
N SER A 180 2.34 -1.91 -29.77
CA SER A 180 1.17 -1.33 -30.45
C SER A 180 0.65 -2.31 -31.50
N SER A 181 -0.64 -2.65 -31.43
CA SER A 181 -1.32 -3.28 -32.58
C SER A 181 -2.78 -2.87 -32.61
N THR A 182 -3.25 -2.52 -33.81
CA THR A 182 -4.59 -1.97 -34.06
C THR A 182 -5.21 -2.68 -35.25
N HIS A 183 -6.13 -3.61 -35.02
CA HIS A 183 -7.07 -4.13 -36.04
C HIS A 183 -8.40 -4.42 -35.32
N ARG A 184 -9.56 -3.81 -35.61
CA ARG A 184 -10.28 -3.48 -36.87
C ARG A 184 -11.27 -4.58 -37.32
N SER A 185 -12.50 -4.41 -36.82
CA SER A 185 -13.82 -4.67 -37.44
C SER A 185 -14.26 -6.08 -37.89
N GLN A 186 -15.42 -6.52 -37.37
CA GLN A 186 -16.68 -6.88 -38.06
C GLN A 186 -17.75 -7.12 -36.96
N SER A 187 -18.77 -6.28 -36.74
CA SER A 187 -20.02 -6.02 -37.49
C SER A 187 -21.06 -7.17 -37.54
N LYS A 188 -22.17 -7.06 -36.77
CA LYS A 188 -23.57 -6.99 -37.28
C LYS A 188 -24.64 -7.08 -36.16
N SER A 189 -25.71 -6.27 -36.31
CA SER A 189 -27.07 -6.37 -35.67
C SER A 189 -27.18 -6.31 -34.13
N SER A 190 -28.21 -5.73 -33.51
CA SER A 190 -29.51 -5.24 -34.02
C SER A 190 -30.11 -4.04 -33.24
N LYS A 191 -30.72 -3.12 -34.00
CA LYS A 191 -31.85 -2.21 -33.71
C LYS A 191 -32.45 -2.16 -32.28
N SER A 192 -32.50 -0.95 -31.70
CA SER A 192 -33.77 -0.27 -31.38
C SER A 192 -33.57 1.23 -31.06
N SER A 193 -34.31 2.06 -31.80
CA SER A 193 -34.97 3.33 -31.40
C SER A 193 -34.90 3.72 -29.90
N SER A 194 -34.67 4.97 -29.47
CA SER A 194 -35.28 6.26 -29.90
C SER A 194 -34.65 7.44 -29.09
N VAL A 195 -34.87 8.76 -29.27
CA VAL A 195 -35.49 9.62 -30.31
C VAL A 195 -35.15 11.13 -30.07
N ARG A 196 -34.88 11.93 -31.12
CA ARG A 196 -34.89 13.44 -31.16
C ARG A 196 -33.87 14.20 -30.25
N LYS A 197 -33.43 15.46 -30.48
CA LYS A 197 -33.63 16.50 -31.54
C LYS A 197 -32.56 17.62 -31.37
N SER A 198 -32.09 18.25 -32.48
CA SER A 198 -31.61 19.67 -32.62
C SER A 198 -30.50 20.23 -31.67
N ALA A 199 -29.64 21.21 -32.01
CA ALA A 199 -29.36 22.04 -33.20
C ALA A 199 -27.84 22.39 -33.21
N LYS A 200 -27.17 22.69 -34.34
CA LYS A 200 -26.84 24.08 -34.82
C LYS A 200 -26.29 24.99 -33.68
N SER A 201 -25.10 25.60 -33.74
CA SER A 201 -24.45 26.26 -34.89
C SER A 201 -22.96 26.65 -34.67
N SER A 202 -22.24 26.96 -35.77
CA SER A 202 -21.17 27.99 -36.00
C SER A 202 -20.51 28.75 -34.81
N ALA A 203 -19.25 29.24 -34.85
CA ALA A 203 -18.32 29.55 -35.95
C ALA A 203 -16.86 29.65 -35.39
N LYS A 204 -15.79 29.32 -36.14
CA LYS A 204 -14.97 30.22 -37.01
C LYS A 204 -14.26 31.39 -36.30
N ALA A 205 -12.94 31.27 -36.01
CA ALA A 205 -11.86 32.20 -36.39
C ALA A 205 -10.50 31.92 -35.69
N LYS A 206 -9.41 31.86 -36.48
CA LYS A 206 -8.01 32.26 -36.15
C LYS A 206 -7.77 33.63 -36.86
N PRO A 207 -6.61 34.36 -36.78
CA PRO A 207 -5.28 33.95 -36.30
C PRO A 207 -4.37 35.02 -35.59
N SER A 208 -3.20 34.54 -35.12
CA SER A 208 -1.85 35.18 -35.13
C SER A 208 -1.56 36.56 -34.51
N ARG A 209 -0.58 36.59 -33.58
CA ARG A 209 0.74 37.30 -33.63
C ARG A 209 1.38 37.18 -32.23
N THR A 210 2.51 36.51 -32.01
CA THR A 210 3.92 36.90 -32.31
C THR A 210 4.31 38.29 -31.80
N LEU A 211 4.95 38.36 -30.63
CA LEU A 211 6.08 39.25 -30.37
C LEU A 211 7.04 38.59 -29.37
N ASP A 212 8.32 38.50 -29.75
CA ASP A 212 9.44 38.30 -28.84
C ASP A 212 9.79 39.62 -28.15
N PHE A 213 9.99 39.55 -26.84
CA PHE A 213 10.93 40.39 -26.08
C PHE A 213 11.15 39.62 -24.77
N GLY A 214 12.36 39.29 -24.33
CA GLY A 214 13.60 40.03 -24.55
C GLY A 214 14.10 40.42 -23.17
N SER A 215 14.88 39.51 -22.57
CA SER A 215 15.89 39.70 -21.52
C SER A 215 15.86 40.97 -20.67
N LEU A 216 15.88 40.85 -19.34
CA LEU A 216 17.06 41.23 -18.52
C LEU A 216 16.86 41.09 -17.00
N SER A 217 17.97 40.84 -16.32
CA SER A 217 18.31 41.23 -14.94
C SER A 217 17.48 40.68 -13.77
N SER A 218 17.95 39.51 -13.32
CA SER A 218 18.20 39.20 -11.91
C SER A 218 18.55 40.41 -11.02
N VAL A 219 17.91 40.49 -9.86
CA VAL A 219 18.40 41.23 -8.67
C VAL A 219 18.41 40.26 -7.49
N SER A 220 19.61 39.87 -7.07
CA SER A 220 19.82 39.16 -5.80
C SER A 220 19.92 40.19 -4.68
N MET A 221 19.08 40.09 -3.66
CA MET A 221 19.29 40.81 -2.40
C MET A 221 19.74 39.81 -1.32
N ALA A 222 20.98 39.96 -0.89
CA ALA A 222 21.56 39.24 0.22
C ALA A 222 21.67 40.15 1.44
N ALA A 223 20.96 39.81 2.50
CA ALA A 223 21.14 40.28 3.87
C ALA A 223 20.28 39.36 4.75
N SER A 224 20.61 39.00 5.98
CA SER A 224 21.81 39.04 6.80
C SER A 224 21.38 38.37 8.11
N ARG A 225 22.28 37.69 8.80
CA ARG A 225 22.05 37.01 10.09
C ARG A 225 21.31 37.88 11.12
N GLY A 226 20.50 37.23 11.94
CA GLY A 226 19.92 37.78 13.17
C GLY A 226 19.27 36.70 14.02
N GLU A 227 20.06 35.94 14.76
CA GLU A 227 19.53 35.05 15.81
C GLU A 227 19.01 35.90 16.98
N ALA A 228 17.77 35.66 17.40
CA ALA A 228 17.25 36.16 18.66
C ALA A 228 16.22 35.17 19.22
N ASN A 229 16.60 34.45 20.28
CA ASN A 229 15.66 33.67 21.08
C ASN A 229 14.69 34.62 21.79
N LEU A 230 13.39 34.42 21.58
CA LEU A 230 12.34 34.99 22.44
C LEU A 230 11.43 33.88 22.96
N THR A 231 11.89 33.28 24.05
CA THR A 231 11.04 32.60 25.02
C THR A 231 10.05 33.56 25.65
N GLY A 232 8.81 33.10 25.91
CA GLY A 232 7.94 33.69 26.92
C GLY A 232 6.68 34.37 26.41
N LEU A 233 5.68 33.57 26.05
CA LEU A 233 4.26 33.92 26.27
C LEU A 233 3.55 32.68 26.81
N GLU A 234 3.50 32.58 28.15
CA GLU A 234 2.54 31.71 28.82
C GLU A 234 1.13 32.28 28.59
N PHE A 235 0.19 31.44 28.19
CA PHE A 235 -1.23 31.77 28.27
C PHE A 235 -1.89 30.79 29.24
N SER A 236 -2.23 31.31 30.42
CA SER A 236 -2.90 30.57 31.47
C SER A 236 -4.42 30.69 31.29
N GLU A 237 -5.04 29.63 30.75
CA GLU A 237 -6.49 29.46 30.82
C GLU A 237 -6.86 28.27 31.71
N SER A 238 -7.39 28.60 32.88
CA SER A 238 -8.03 27.69 33.81
C SER A 238 -9.46 27.40 33.37
N SER A 239 -9.84 26.12 33.24
CA SER A 239 -11.24 25.70 33.25
C SER A 239 -11.44 24.24 33.65
N ASN A 240 -11.84 24.10 34.92
CA ASN A 240 -12.77 23.11 35.50
C ASN A 240 -12.66 21.61 35.19
N GLU A 241 -12.55 20.86 36.29
CA GLU A 241 -12.87 19.44 36.38
C GLU A 241 -14.30 19.12 35.92
N ILE A 242 -14.46 18.09 35.08
CA ILE A 242 -15.60 17.17 35.17
C ILE A 242 -15.03 15.75 35.14
N ARG A 243 -14.85 15.15 36.32
CA ARG A 243 -14.51 13.73 36.47
C ARG A 243 -15.75 12.87 36.22
N LEU A 244 -15.90 12.35 35.00
CA LEU A 244 -16.81 11.23 34.73
C LEU A 244 -16.07 9.91 34.94
N ALA A 245 -16.40 9.22 36.04
CA ALA A 245 -15.86 7.91 36.35
C ALA A 245 -16.42 6.85 35.38
N ALA A 246 -15.55 6.06 34.77
CA ALA A 246 -15.95 4.90 33.97
C ALA A 246 -16.43 3.76 34.88
N PRO A 247 -17.52 3.04 34.54
CA PRO A 247 -17.99 1.90 35.33
C PRO A 247 -17.06 0.69 35.15
N THR A 248 -16.72 0.03 36.26
CA THR A 248 -16.00 -1.24 36.28
C THR A 248 -16.87 -2.38 35.75
N PRO A 249 -16.30 -3.36 35.01
CA PRO A 249 -17.03 -4.55 34.59
C PRO A 249 -17.30 -5.50 35.78
N PRO A 250 -18.45 -6.19 35.82
CA PRO A 250 -18.77 -7.14 36.89
C PRO A 250 -17.96 -8.45 36.76
N PRO A 251 -17.68 -9.14 37.88
CA PRO A 251 -17.02 -10.44 37.86
C PRO A 251 -17.97 -11.56 37.34
N PRO A 252 -17.44 -12.63 36.72
CA PRO A 252 -18.24 -13.76 36.25
C PRO A 252 -18.83 -14.57 37.44
N PRO A 253 -19.98 -15.25 37.23
CA PRO A 253 -20.66 -15.98 38.28
C PRO A 253 -19.90 -17.26 38.69
N LYS A 254 -19.92 -17.56 39.99
CA LYS A 254 -19.57 -18.87 40.51
C LYS A 254 -20.76 -19.81 40.30
N HIS A 255 -20.51 -20.97 39.69
CA HIS A 255 -21.40 -22.11 39.80
C HIS A 255 -20.76 -23.12 40.76
N ASP A 256 -21.28 -23.15 41.99
CA ASP A 256 -21.25 -24.34 42.83
C ASP A 256 -22.52 -25.14 42.52
N ASP A 257 -22.33 -26.37 42.06
CA ASP A 257 -23.22 -27.54 42.17
C ASP A 257 -22.36 -28.71 41.65
N GLY A 258 -22.13 -29.82 42.35
CA GLY A 258 -22.95 -30.42 43.39
C GLY A 258 -23.59 -31.69 42.84
N SER A 259 -23.35 -32.83 43.48
CA SER A 259 -23.75 -34.19 43.04
C SER A 259 -23.00 -34.76 41.81
N LEU A 260 -22.67 -36.06 41.75
CA LEU A 260 -22.87 -37.14 42.71
C LEU A 260 -21.71 -38.15 42.63
N HIS A 261 -21.28 -38.61 43.80
CA HIS A 261 -20.38 -39.74 44.00
C HIS A 261 -21.21 -41.04 43.94
N MET A 262 -20.81 -42.00 43.12
CA MET A 262 -21.15 -43.42 43.31
C MET A 262 -19.95 -44.27 42.88
N ASP A 263 -19.51 -45.10 43.80
CA ASP A 263 -18.59 -46.21 43.57
C ASP A 263 -19.20 -47.23 42.59
N ASP A 264 -18.36 -47.94 41.82
CA ASP A 264 -18.15 -49.36 42.15
C ASP A 264 -17.00 -50.05 41.39
N LEU A 265 -16.17 -50.73 42.18
CA LEU A 265 -15.64 -52.08 41.98
C LEU A 265 -15.61 -52.67 40.55
N ALA A 266 -14.40 -52.73 39.96
CA ALA A 266 -14.00 -53.87 39.12
C ALA A 266 -12.46 -54.05 39.11
N SER A 267 -11.96 -54.87 40.02
CA SER A 267 -10.64 -55.49 39.93
C SER A 267 -10.57 -56.51 38.78
N HIS A 268 -9.58 -56.43 37.89
CA HIS A 268 -9.01 -57.58 37.14
C HIS A 268 -7.65 -57.15 36.54
N THR A 269 -6.52 -57.57 37.10
CA THR A 269 -5.78 -58.81 36.78
C THR A 269 -5.30 -58.95 35.32
N GLU A 270 -4.00 -58.74 35.16
CA GLU A 270 -3.06 -59.58 34.39
C GLU A 270 -2.93 -59.51 32.85
N ASN A 271 -1.65 -59.35 32.48
CA ASN A 271 -0.87 -60.05 31.44
C ASN A 271 -0.84 -59.54 29.97
N SER A 272 0.34 -58.99 29.66
CA SER A 272 0.92 -58.84 28.33
C SER A 272 1.00 -60.17 27.53
N PRO A 273 0.96 -60.11 26.19
CA PRO A 273 1.16 -61.29 25.35
C PRO A 273 2.65 -61.71 25.31
N VAL A 274 3.01 -62.68 26.15
CA VAL A 274 4.33 -63.35 26.07
C VAL A 274 4.34 -64.37 24.95
N VAL A 275 5.41 -64.36 24.15
CA VAL A 275 5.67 -65.32 23.07
C VAL A 275 5.87 -66.72 23.65
N VAL A 276 4.98 -67.66 23.34
CA VAL A 276 5.13 -69.08 23.69
C VAL A 276 5.79 -69.85 22.55
N THR A 277 7.08 -70.09 22.69
CA THR A 277 7.81 -71.15 21.97
C THR A 277 7.54 -72.51 22.63
N PRO A 278 7.40 -73.61 21.86
CA PRO A 278 7.26 -74.95 22.45
C PRO A 278 8.61 -75.43 23.02
N PRO A 279 8.63 -76.03 24.24
CA PRO A 279 9.87 -76.48 24.86
C PRO A 279 10.38 -77.80 24.27
N SER A 280 11.70 -77.89 24.07
CA SER A 280 12.39 -79.13 23.72
C SER A 280 12.70 -79.95 24.98
N PRO A 281 12.26 -81.22 25.11
CA PRO A 281 12.80 -82.11 26.11
C PRO A 281 14.15 -82.69 25.65
N LYS A 282 15.21 -82.45 26.43
CA LYS A 282 16.51 -83.10 26.24
C LYS A 282 16.67 -84.28 27.20
N ALA A 283 17.28 -85.33 26.67
CA ALA A 283 17.93 -86.45 27.37
C ALA A 283 17.02 -87.37 28.22
N THR A 284 16.78 -88.57 27.69
CA THR A 284 17.02 -89.81 28.46
C THR A 284 17.32 -90.99 27.53
N VAL A 285 18.56 -91.48 27.66
CA VAL A 285 18.98 -92.88 27.62
C VAL A 285 18.41 -93.80 26.51
N LYS A 286 19.31 -94.23 25.61
CA LYS A 286 19.17 -95.49 24.87
C LYS A 286 19.14 -96.66 25.86
N HIS A 287 18.01 -97.35 26.01
CA HIS A 287 18.01 -98.73 26.49
C HIS A 287 17.29 -99.65 25.51
N ALA A 288 17.80 -100.88 25.46
CA ALA A 288 17.46 -101.87 24.47
C ALA A 288 15.99 -102.32 24.56
N GLU A 289 15.40 -102.47 23.38
CA GLU A 289 14.52 -103.57 22.99
C GLU A 289 14.54 -104.77 23.98
N PRO A 290 13.51 -104.95 24.81
CA PRO A 290 13.27 -106.22 25.48
C PRO A 290 12.56 -107.16 24.51
N ALA A 291 13.23 -108.25 24.16
CA ALA A 291 12.67 -109.32 23.33
C ALA A 291 11.33 -109.85 23.89
N PRO A 292 10.40 -110.33 23.05
CA PRO A 292 9.12 -110.86 23.51
C PRO A 292 9.33 -112.06 24.45
N PRO A 293 8.64 -112.12 25.61
CA PRO A 293 8.84 -113.21 26.55
C PRO A 293 8.37 -114.55 25.98
N SER A 294 9.31 -115.48 25.88
CA SER A 294 9.06 -116.88 25.52
C SER A 294 7.92 -117.47 26.36
N PRO A 295 6.91 -118.12 25.75
CA PRO A 295 5.76 -118.60 26.48
C PRO A 295 6.16 -119.70 27.48
N LEU A 296 5.72 -119.49 28.73
CA LEU A 296 5.88 -120.43 29.83
C LEU A 296 5.40 -121.83 29.44
N LYS A 297 6.25 -122.85 29.66
CA LYS A 297 5.86 -124.27 29.58
C LYS A 297 4.89 -124.60 30.73
N ARG A 298 3.62 -124.22 30.57
CA ARG A 298 2.54 -124.67 31.45
C ARG A 298 2.28 -126.15 31.18
N GLY A 299 2.52 -126.99 32.18
CA GLY A 299 2.19 -128.41 32.09
C GLY A 299 0.67 -128.59 32.12
N GLU A 300 0.12 -129.21 31.07
CA GLU A 300 -1.25 -129.73 31.07
C GLU A 300 -1.20 -131.21 30.70
N LEU A 301 -1.71 -132.05 31.60
CA LEU A 301 -1.92 -133.47 31.39
C LEU A 301 -2.98 -133.66 30.30
N LYS A 302 -2.53 -133.76 29.05
CA LYS A 302 -3.43 -133.97 27.92
C LYS A 302 -3.88 -135.42 27.87
N ILE A 303 -4.86 -135.75 28.72
CA ILE A 303 -5.73 -136.90 28.56
C ILE A 303 -6.34 -136.79 27.17
N ARG A 304 -5.78 -137.56 26.23
CA ARG A 304 -6.23 -137.63 24.84
C ARG A 304 -7.46 -138.54 24.76
N GLN A 305 -8.54 -138.13 25.41
CA GLN A 305 -9.85 -138.51 24.91
C GLN A 305 -9.97 -137.87 23.53
N GLN A 306 -10.03 -138.71 22.50
CA GLN A 306 -10.35 -138.25 21.15
C GLN A 306 -11.77 -137.66 21.23
N PRO A 307 -11.97 -136.35 21.02
CA PRO A 307 -13.32 -135.81 20.98
C PRO A 307 -14.08 -136.54 19.89
N THR A 308 -15.29 -137.00 20.20
CA THR A 308 -16.15 -137.68 19.23
C THR A 308 -16.37 -136.76 18.03
N SER A 309 -16.76 -137.30 16.87
CA SER A 309 -16.98 -136.46 15.69
C SER A 309 -17.98 -135.33 15.94
N ALA A 310 -18.95 -135.57 16.84
CA ALA A 310 -19.90 -134.59 17.35
C ALA A 310 -19.22 -133.44 18.12
N ASP A 311 -18.33 -133.71 19.08
CA ASP A 311 -17.67 -132.66 19.88
C ASP A 311 -16.83 -131.71 19.01
N ARG A 312 -16.15 -132.26 17.99
CA ARG A 312 -15.41 -131.46 17.00
C ARG A 312 -16.37 -130.58 16.18
N LEU A 313 -17.53 -131.11 15.79
CA LEU A 313 -18.57 -130.36 15.09
C LEU A 313 -19.13 -129.23 15.97
N HIS A 314 -19.36 -129.48 17.26
CA HIS A 314 -19.81 -128.46 18.22
C HIS A 314 -18.75 -127.37 18.44
N GLN A 315 -17.47 -127.71 18.60
CA GLN A 315 -16.39 -126.73 18.69
C GLN A 315 -16.23 -125.90 17.42
N LEU A 316 -16.37 -126.51 16.23
CA LEU A 316 -16.36 -125.78 14.96
C LEU A 316 -17.57 -124.83 14.84
N ARG A 317 -18.78 -125.26 15.19
CA ARG A 317 -19.99 -124.43 15.22
C ARG A 317 -19.86 -123.25 16.19
N TYR A 318 -19.35 -123.49 17.39
CA TYR A 318 -19.10 -122.43 18.37
C TYR A 318 -18.05 -121.43 17.86
N LYS A 319 -16.96 -121.92 17.25
CA LYS A 319 -15.94 -121.07 16.63
C LYS A 319 -16.48 -120.24 15.46
N THR A 320 -17.38 -120.78 14.62
CA THR A 320 -18.00 -120.00 13.54
C THR A 320 -18.92 -118.92 14.09
N VAL A 321 -19.75 -119.22 15.10
CA VAL A 321 -20.62 -118.22 15.75
C VAL A 321 -19.81 -117.14 16.46
N LEU A 322 -18.72 -117.51 17.15
CA LEU A 322 -17.82 -116.55 17.79
C LEU A 322 -17.11 -115.66 16.76
N ASN A 323 -16.63 -116.23 15.65
CA ASN A 323 -16.02 -115.46 14.57
C ASN A 323 -17.02 -114.50 13.91
N GLU A 324 -18.26 -114.94 13.68
CA GLU A 324 -19.35 -114.10 13.17
C GLU A 324 -19.68 -112.97 14.14
N HIS A 325 -19.76 -113.25 15.44
CA HIS A 325 -19.98 -112.24 16.48
C HIS A 325 -18.85 -111.20 16.52
N VAL A 326 -17.58 -111.64 16.45
CA VAL A 326 -16.42 -110.74 16.38
C VAL A 326 -16.40 -109.93 15.08
N GLN A 327 -16.82 -110.51 13.94
CA GLN A 327 -16.98 -109.76 12.69
C GLN A 327 -18.11 -108.72 12.79
N ASN A 328 -19.23 -109.05 13.42
CA ASN A 328 -20.34 -108.12 13.65
C ASN A 328 -19.94 -106.97 14.57
N ILE A 329 -19.18 -107.23 15.65
CA ILE A 329 -18.58 -106.18 16.50
C ILE A 329 -17.67 -105.27 15.67
N ARG A 330 -16.73 -105.82 14.90
CA ARG A 330 -15.83 -105.03 14.03
C ARG A 330 -16.60 -104.21 12.98
N LEU A 331 -17.68 -104.75 12.41
CA LEU A 331 -18.54 -104.01 11.49
C LEU A 331 -19.32 -102.90 12.18
N GLN A 332 -19.72 -103.08 13.44
CA GLN A 332 -20.36 -102.05 14.26
C GLN A 332 -19.35 -100.95 14.64
N GLU A 333 -18.15 -101.31 15.07
CA GLU A 333 -17.03 -100.38 15.34
C GLU A 333 -16.66 -99.58 14.08
N MET A 334 -16.54 -100.24 12.91
CA MET A 334 -16.29 -99.54 11.65
C MET A 334 -17.44 -98.60 11.26
N LYS A 335 -18.69 -98.94 11.59
CA LYS A 335 -19.85 -98.04 11.37
C LYS A 335 -19.86 -96.87 12.36
N THR A 336 -19.48 -97.05 13.62
CA THR A 336 -19.39 -95.95 14.60
C THR A 336 -18.20 -95.05 14.30
N HIS A 337 -17.02 -95.58 13.99
CA HIS A 337 -15.87 -94.81 13.53
C HIS A 337 -16.22 -93.92 12.32
N ARG A 338 -16.80 -94.50 11.26
CA ARG A 338 -17.24 -93.73 10.07
C ARG A 338 -18.30 -92.66 10.38
N ARG A 339 -19.13 -92.84 11.41
CA ARG A 339 -20.08 -91.80 11.88
C ARG A 339 -19.34 -90.69 12.64
N MET A 340 -18.43 -91.05 13.54
CA MET A 340 -17.61 -90.10 14.32
C MET A 340 -16.68 -89.28 13.41
N GLU A 341 -16.05 -89.90 12.41
CA GLU A 341 -15.23 -89.22 11.39
C GLU A 341 -16.04 -88.18 10.61
N ARG A 342 -17.25 -88.54 10.15
CA ARG A 342 -18.15 -87.60 9.46
C ARG A 342 -18.59 -86.45 10.36
N ALA A 343 -18.94 -86.74 11.62
CA ALA A 343 -19.29 -85.71 12.59
C ALA A 343 -18.11 -84.76 12.90
N PHE A 344 -16.90 -85.32 13.01
CA PHE A 344 -15.67 -84.55 13.22
C PHE A 344 -15.33 -83.66 12.01
N HIS A 345 -15.39 -84.17 10.79
CA HIS A 345 -15.19 -83.37 9.58
C HIS A 345 -16.28 -82.31 9.40
N HIS A 346 -17.54 -82.62 9.75
CA HIS A 346 -18.62 -81.63 9.74
C HIS A 346 -18.33 -80.51 10.76
N LYS A 347 -17.93 -80.84 11.99
CA LYS A 347 -17.55 -79.86 13.02
C LYS A 347 -16.36 -78.99 12.58
N GLN A 348 -15.32 -79.59 12.01
CA GLN A 348 -14.19 -78.82 11.45
C GLN A 348 -14.63 -77.87 10.33
N HIS A 349 -15.59 -78.29 9.50
CA HIS A 349 -16.14 -77.44 8.45
C HIS A 349 -16.97 -76.28 9.03
N THR A 350 -17.85 -76.53 10.02
CA THR A 350 -18.62 -75.46 10.67
C THR A 350 -17.70 -74.46 11.38
N GLU A 351 -16.71 -74.94 12.15
CA GLU A 351 -15.68 -74.09 12.78
C GLU A 351 -14.86 -73.28 11.76
N ARG A 352 -14.69 -73.78 10.52
CA ARG A 352 -14.02 -73.04 9.44
C ARG A 352 -14.94 -71.99 8.83
N VAL A 353 -16.22 -72.30 8.62
CA VAL A 353 -17.23 -71.36 8.13
C VAL A 353 -17.48 -70.24 9.13
N GLU A 354 -17.53 -70.54 10.43
CA GLU A 354 -17.67 -69.55 11.50
C GLU A 354 -16.48 -68.61 11.58
N ARG A 355 -15.24 -69.12 11.45
CA ARG A 355 -14.04 -68.27 11.33
C ARG A 355 -14.07 -67.37 10.11
N ILE A 356 -14.52 -67.86 8.95
CA ILE A 356 -14.67 -67.04 7.74
C ILE A 356 -15.75 -65.97 7.96
N ARG A 357 -16.86 -66.31 8.64
CA ARG A 357 -17.95 -65.37 8.95
C ARG A 357 -17.48 -64.28 9.92
N SER A 358 -16.76 -64.61 10.99
CA SER A 358 -16.25 -63.63 11.95
C SER A 358 -15.16 -62.73 11.36
N MET A 359 -14.28 -63.26 10.51
CA MET A 359 -13.33 -62.46 9.74
C MET A 359 -14.04 -61.44 8.83
N ARG A 360 -15.02 -61.89 8.04
CA ARG A 360 -15.79 -61.00 7.15
C ARG A 360 -16.53 -59.90 7.91
N LEU A 361 -17.19 -60.25 9.02
CA LEU A 361 -17.88 -59.27 9.87
C LEU A 361 -16.91 -58.23 10.45
N HIS A 362 -15.71 -58.66 10.84
CA HIS A 362 -14.66 -57.75 11.33
C HIS A 362 -14.11 -56.84 10.22
N GLU A 363 -13.94 -57.36 9.00
CA GLU A 363 -13.57 -56.58 7.81
C GLU A 363 -14.66 -55.56 7.43
N GLU A 364 -15.93 -55.96 7.46
CA GLU A 364 -17.08 -55.11 7.18
C GLU A 364 -17.20 -53.96 8.21
N LEU A 365 -17.08 -54.25 9.50
CA LEU A 365 -17.07 -53.21 10.55
C LEU A 365 -15.86 -52.28 10.43
N LYS A 366 -14.69 -52.77 10.00
CA LYS A 366 -13.52 -51.93 9.70
C LYS A 366 -13.81 -50.99 8.52
N LEU A 367 -14.36 -51.52 7.43
CA LEU A 367 -14.74 -50.73 6.25
C LEU A 367 -15.81 -49.69 6.58
N GLN A 368 -16.80 -50.03 7.41
CA GLN A 368 -17.82 -49.09 7.88
C GLN A 368 -17.21 -47.93 8.69
N ARG A 369 -16.30 -48.23 9.63
CA ARG A 369 -15.57 -47.18 10.39
C ARG A 369 -14.73 -46.29 9.49
N LEU A 370 -14.03 -46.87 8.51
CA LEU A 370 -13.26 -46.11 7.52
C LEU A 370 -14.17 -45.23 6.64
N ALA A 371 -15.32 -45.75 6.21
CA ALA A 371 -16.30 -45.00 5.42
C ALA A 371 -16.89 -43.82 6.20
N LEU A 372 -17.24 -44.01 7.47
CA LEU A 372 -17.68 -42.94 8.38
C LEU A 372 -16.58 -41.88 8.58
N GLY A 373 -15.33 -42.29 8.81
CA GLY A 373 -14.20 -41.36 8.93
C GLY A 373 -13.93 -40.57 7.65
N VAL A 374 -14.11 -41.17 6.46
CA VAL A 374 -14.02 -40.46 5.17
C VAL A 374 -15.20 -39.50 4.97
N GLN A 375 -16.42 -39.87 5.39
CA GLN A 375 -17.58 -38.97 5.35
C GLN A 375 -17.40 -37.76 6.27
N GLN A 376 -16.94 -37.97 7.51
CA GLN A 376 -16.63 -36.89 8.44
C GLN A 376 -15.58 -35.94 7.85
N LYS A 377 -14.47 -36.45 7.33
CA LYS A 377 -13.42 -35.62 6.70
C LYS A 377 -13.94 -34.81 5.51
N ARG A 378 -14.87 -35.33 4.70
CA ARG A 378 -15.52 -34.57 3.62
C ARG A 378 -16.42 -33.44 4.13
N LEU A 379 -17.08 -33.62 5.28
CA LEU A 379 -17.87 -32.56 5.93
C LEU A 379 -16.96 -31.48 6.52
N GLU A 380 -15.86 -31.88 7.16
CA GLU A 380 -14.82 -30.97 7.67
C GLU A 380 -14.20 -30.16 6.51
N GLU A 381 -13.79 -30.82 5.42
CA GLU A 381 -13.27 -30.17 4.20
C GLU A 381 -14.28 -29.18 3.60
N LYS A 382 -15.57 -29.55 3.54
CA LYS A 382 -16.64 -28.66 3.07
C LYS A 382 -16.77 -27.43 3.97
N ASN A 383 -16.78 -27.61 5.29
CA ASN A 383 -16.88 -26.51 6.26
C ASN A 383 -15.63 -25.59 6.21
N MET A 384 -14.43 -26.16 6.08
CA MET A 384 -13.19 -25.40 5.85
C MET A 384 -13.25 -24.59 4.55
N LYS A 385 -13.80 -25.16 3.48
CA LYS A 385 -14.00 -24.45 2.21
C LYS A 385 -15.00 -23.30 2.34
N GLU A 386 -16.13 -23.51 3.03
CA GLU A 386 -17.16 -22.49 3.25
C GLU A 386 -16.63 -21.33 4.13
N THR A 387 -15.93 -21.64 5.22
CA THR A 387 -15.29 -20.64 6.09
C THR A 387 -14.18 -19.86 5.39
N MET A 388 -13.33 -20.53 4.58
CA MET A 388 -12.31 -19.85 3.76
C MET A 388 -12.93 -18.98 2.67
N GLN A 389 -14.04 -19.41 2.04
CA GLN A 389 -14.79 -18.58 1.09
C GLN A 389 -15.41 -17.35 1.75
N HIS A 390 -15.91 -17.48 2.98
CA HIS A 390 -16.43 -16.38 3.77
C HIS A 390 -15.33 -15.38 4.16
N LEU A 391 -14.17 -15.85 4.63
CA LEU A 391 -13.00 -15.01 4.90
C LEU A 391 -12.57 -14.22 3.66
N LEU A 392 -12.44 -14.89 2.50
CA LEU A 392 -12.11 -14.24 1.23
C LEU A 392 -13.17 -13.21 0.79
N MET A 393 -14.45 -13.42 1.12
CA MET A 393 -15.51 -12.44 0.88
C MET A 393 -15.32 -11.19 1.75
N LEU A 394 -15.03 -11.37 3.04
CA LEU A 394 -14.78 -10.27 3.97
C LEU A 394 -13.53 -9.46 3.59
N GLU A 395 -12.44 -10.12 3.20
CA GLU A 395 -11.23 -9.44 2.72
C GLU A 395 -11.49 -8.63 1.45
N LYS A 396 -12.23 -9.19 0.48
CA LYS A 396 -12.64 -8.46 -0.74
C LYS A 396 -13.54 -7.26 -0.43
N ALA A 397 -14.46 -7.40 0.53
CA ALA A 397 -15.33 -6.31 0.96
C ALA A 397 -14.52 -5.19 1.65
N ARG A 398 -13.59 -5.56 2.54
CA ARG A 398 -12.68 -4.63 3.20
C ARG A 398 -11.79 -3.87 2.21
N LEU A 399 -11.14 -4.57 1.28
CA LEU A 399 -10.29 -3.95 0.25
C LEU A 399 -11.10 -2.99 -0.65
N LYS A 400 -12.36 -3.34 -0.96
CA LYS A 400 -13.26 -2.45 -1.69
C LYS A 400 -13.60 -1.20 -0.88
N GLN A 401 -13.85 -1.33 0.43
CA GLN A 401 -14.10 -0.20 1.32
C GLN A 401 -12.88 0.72 1.46
N GLU A 402 -11.67 0.17 1.62
CA GLU A 402 -10.42 0.94 1.66
C GLU A 402 -10.16 1.68 0.32
N HIS A 403 -10.50 1.05 -0.81
CA HIS A 403 -10.43 1.71 -2.13
C HIS A 403 -11.50 2.81 -2.30
N GLU A 404 -12.71 2.61 -1.79
CA GLU A 404 -13.77 3.62 -1.81
C GLU A 404 -13.38 4.83 -0.94
N GLN A 405 -12.86 4.60 0.28
CA GLN A 405 -12.35 5.64 1.18
C GLN A 405 -11.20 6.45 0.56
N THR A 406 -10.19 5.77 -0.02
CA THR A 406 -9.08 6.48 -0.69
C THR A 406 -9.54 7.27 -1.92
N ALA A 407 -10.50 6.75 -2.69
CA ALA A 407 -11.12 7.49 -3.78
C ALA A 407 -11.97 8.68 -3.32
N GLU A 408 -12.61 8.61 -2.15
CA GLU A 408 -13.33 9.73 -1.52
C GLU A 408 -12.39 10.81 -1.01
N VAL A 409 -11.29 10.44 -0.36
CA VAL A 409 -10.23 11.38 0.08
C VAL A 409 -9.61 12.09 -1.12
N LEU A 410 -9.26 11.37 -2.19
CA LEU A 410 -8.75 11.99 -3.42
C LEU A 410 -9.75 12.96 -4.05
N LYS A 411 -11.05 12.62 -4.08
CA LYS A 411 -12.11 13.55 -4.53
C LYS A 411 -12.28 14.75 -3.62
N ALA A 412 -12.12 14.59 -2.30
CA ALA A 412 -12.18 15.70 -1.34
C ALA A 412 -11.01 16.67 -1.56
N ILE A 413 -9.79 16.15 -1.67
CA ILE A 413 -8.58 16.93 -2.00
C ILE A 413 -8.76 17.68 -3.33
N GLN A 414 -9.25 17.01 -4.39
CA GLN A 414 -9.52 17.66 -5.68
C GLN A 414 -10.56 18.80 -5.58
N ARG A 415 -11.63 18.62 -4.80
CA ARG A 415 -12.62 19.69 -4.56
C ARG A 415 -12.00 20.85 -3.79
N GLU A 416 -11.17 20.58 -2.80
CA GLU A 416 -10.50 21.63 -2.02
C GLU A 416 -9.51 22.42 -2.88
N HIS A 417 -8.73 21.76 -3.74
CA HIS A 417 -7.88 22.44 -4.73
C HIS A 417 -8.70 23.34 -5.67
N ALA A 418 -9.79 22.83 -6.25
CA ALA A 418 -10.65 23.62 -7.13
C ALA A 418 -11.32 24.81 -6.40
N GLN A 419 -11.66 24.66 -5.12
CA GLN A 419 -12.17 25.76 -4.28
C GLN A 419 -11.09 26.82 -4.02
N ARG A 420 -9.86 26.41 -3.68
CA ARG A 420 -8.72 27.31 -3.49
C ARG A 420 -8.37 28.06 -4.78
N GLU A 421 -8.36 27.37 -5.92
CA GLU A 421 -8.16 27.97 -7.25
C GLU A 421 -9.21 29.03 -7.54
N SER A 422 -10.51 28.71 -7.37
CA SER A 422 -11.59 29.69 -7.58
C SER A 422 -11.53 30.87 -6.61
N ALA A 423 -11.10 30.66 -5.36
CA ALA A 423 -10.89 31.75 -4.39
C ALA A 423 -9.73 32.67 -4.80
N LEU A 424 -8.64 32.12 -5.35
CA LEU A 424 -7.53 32.91 -5.89
C LEU A 424 -7.94 33.67 -7.16
N GLU A 425 -8.70 33.05 -8.07
CA GLU A 425 -9.27 33.73 -9.24
C GLU A 425 -10.15 34.91 -8.83
N GLN A 426 -11.06 34.72 -7.87
CA GLN A 426 -11.91 35.78 -7.32
C GLN A 426 -11.09 36.90 -6.67
N PHE A 427 -10.05 36.56 -5.92
CA PHE A 427 -9.14 37.55 -5.32
C PHE A 427 -8.46 38.42 -6.38
N PHE A 428 -7.89 37.82 -7.43
CA PHE A 428 -7.24 38.57 -8.51
C PHE A 428 -8.24 39.38 -9.36
N VAL A 429 -9.45 38.85 -9.61
CA VAL A 429 -10.53 39.60 -10.27
C VAL A 429 -10.91 40.84 -9.44
N ASN A 430 -11.07 40.69 -8.12
CA ASN A 430 -11.37 41.80 -7.22
C ASN A 430 -10.23 42.84 -7.17
N GLN A 431 -8.96 42.42 -7.16
CA GLN A 431 -7.82 43.35 -7.25
C GLN A 431 -7.79 44.11 -8.58
N MET A 432 -8.00 43.42 -9.71
CA MET A 432 -8.07 44.06 -11.03
C MET A 432 -9.25 45.04 -11.12
N GLN A 433 -10.39 44.71 -10.51
CA GLN A 433 -11.54 45.59 -10.43
C GLN A 433 -11.25 46.83 -9.58
N MET A 434 -10.63 46.68 -8.41
CA MET A 434 -10.24 47.79 -7.53
C MET A 434 -9.30 48.78 -8.24
N VAL A 435 -8.26 48.29 -8.92
CA VAL A 435 -7.32 49.13 -9.70
C VAL A 435 -8.01 49.81 -10.89
N LYS A 436 -9.01 49.16 -11.50
CA LYS A 436 -9.81 49.76 -12.57
C LYS A 436 -10.70 50.87 -12.02
N GLU A 437 -11.39 50.65 -10.90
CA GLU A 437 -12.24 51.64 -10.24
C GLU A 437 -11.43 52.85 -9.78
N GLU A 438 -10.23 52.64 -9.22
CA GLU A 438 -9.28 53.70 -8.87
C GLU A 438 -8.87 54.53 -10.10
N ARG A 439 -8.50 53.88 -11.23
CA ARG A 439 -8.22 54.59 -12.48
C ARG A 439 -9.42 55.37 -13.02
N ASP A 440 -10.61 54.78 -13.00
CA ASP A 440 -11.82 55.46 -13.46
C ASP A 440 -12.19 56.64 -12.54
N ASN A 441 -11.88 56.55 -11.24
CA ASN A 441 -11.99 57.64 -10.28
C ASN A 441 -10.98 58.76 -10.57
N GLU A 442 -9.69 58.45 -10.77
CA GLU A 442 -8.66 59.45 -11.16
C GLU A 442 -9.05 60.20 -12.43
N VAL A 443 -9.58 59.50 -13.44
CA VAL A 443 -10.00 60.11 -14.71
C VAL A 443 -11.18 61.06 -14.48
N ARG A 444 -12.17 60.67 -13.66
CA ARG A 444 -13.30 61.53 -13.28
C ARG A 444 -12.84 62.74 -12.47
N GLU A 445 -11.92 62.58 -11.52
CA GLU A 445 -11.37 63.68 -10.73
C GLU A 445 -10.57 64.66 -11.60
N ARG A 446 -9.68 64.16 -12.47
CA ARG A 446 -8.95 65.00 -13.43
C ARG A 446 -9.88 65.77 -14.36
N ALA A 447 -10.99 65.17 -14.81
CA ALA A 447 -12.00 65.85 -15.62
C ALA A 447 -12.71 66.97 -14.84
N LEU A 448 -13.09 66.72 -13.57
CA LEU A 448 -13.68 67.74 -12.69
C LEU A 448 -12.70 68.88 -12.39
N LEU A 449 -11.43 68.57 -12.10
CA LEU A 449 -10.37 69.57 -11.88
C LEU A 449 -10.11 70.41 -13.14
N GLN A 450 -10.09 69.80 -14.33
CA GLN A 450 -9.98 70.53 -15.60
C GLN A 450 -11.19 71.43 -15.85
N GLN A 451 -12.40 70.96 -15.56
CA GLN A 451 -13.62 71.76 -15.65
C GLN A 451 -13.60 72.94 -14.68
N ALA A 452 -13.19 72.72 -13.43
CA ALA A 452 -13.04 73.78 -12.42
C ALA A 452 -11.97 74.81 -12.81
N HIS A 453 -10.79 74.36 -13.27
CA HIS A 453 -9.74 75.25 -13.79
C HIS A 453 -10.24 76.10 -14.97
N LYS A 454 -10.97 75.48 -15.91
CA LYS A 454 -11.56 76.21 -17.04
C LYS A 454 -12.55 77.25 -16.55
N GLN A 455 -13.48 76.89 -15.68
CA GLN A 455 -14.47 77.82 -15.11
C GLN A 455 -13.81 78.98 -14.34
N ALA A 456 -12.77 78.71 -13.54
CA ALA A 456 -12.00 79.74 -12.84
C ALA A 456 -11.28 80.69 -13.83
N SER A 457 -10.68 80.15 -14.90
CA SER A 457 -10.05 80.96 -15.94
C SER A 457 -11.05 81.82 -16.73
N ASP A 458 -12.24 81.27 -17.02
CA ASP A 458 -13.35 82.00 -17.66
C ASP A 458 -13.90 83.11 -16.74
N GLN A 459 -13.98 82.88 -15.42
CA GLN A 459 -14.36 83.90 -14.43
C GLN A 459 -13.33 85.03 -14.38
N MET A 460 -12.04 84.73 -14.25
CA MET A 460 -10.97 85.72 -14.27
C MET A 460 -10.98 86.56 -15.57
N LEU A 461 -11.24 85.93 -16.72
CA LEU A 461 -11.40 86.66 -17.99
C LEU A 461 -12.63 87.59 -18.01
N ARG A 462 -13.74 87.20 -17.37
CA ARG A 462 -14.93 88.06 -17.22
C ARG A 462 -14.66 89.23 -16.28
N GLU A 463 -13.95 88.99 -15.18
CA GLU A 463 -13.54 90.04 -14.24
C GLU A 463 -12.59 91.06 -14.89
N LEU A 464 -11.59 90.59 -15.64
CA LEU A 464 -10.69 91.47 -16.41
C LEU A 464 -11.43 92.29 -17.47
N ARG A 465 -12.41 91.69 -18.16
CA ARG A 465 -13.28 92.43 -19.10
C ARG A 465 -14.12 93.48 -18.36
N SER A 466 -14.78 93.11 -17.27
CA SER A 466 -15.59 94.04 -16.47
C SER A 466 -14.76 95.17 -15.85
N SER A 467 -13.51 94.89 -15.42
CA SER A 467 -12.57 95.93 -14.94
C SER A 467 -12.25 96.92 -16.04
N ARG A 468 -11.88 96.44 -17.24
CA ARG A 468 -11.61 97.32 -18.39
C ARG A 468 -12.84 98.07 -18.88
N GLU A 469 -14.03 97.45 -18.84
CA GLU A 469 -15.29 98.13 -19.15
C GLU A 469 -15.57 99.27 -18.15
N LYS A 470 -15.31 99.06 -16.85
CA LYS A 470 -15.41 100.11 -15.82
C LYS A 470 -14.35 101.20 -16.00
N GLU A 471 -13.11 100.86 -16.33
CA GLU A 471 -12.05 101.84 -16.65
C GLU A 471 -12.43 102.68 -17.87
N VAL A 472 -12.91 102.06 -18.95
CA VAL A 472 -13.38 102.76 -20.16
C VAL A 472 -14.62 103.60 -19.86
N ALA A 473 -15.56 103.11 -19.05
CA ALA A 473 -16.74 103.88 -18.63
C ALA A 473 -16.34 105.11 -17.79
N ALA A 474 -15.45 104.97 -16.81
CA ALA A 474 -14.94 106.09 -16.02
C ALA A 474 -14.18 107.12 -16.87
N LEU A 475 -13.41 106.66 -17.88
CA LEU A 475 -12.77 107.54 -18.86
C LEU A 475 -13.80 108.24 -19.78
N MET A 476 -14.90 107.58 -20.12
CA MET A 476 -16.02 108.19 -20.86
C MET A 476 -16.74 109.23 -19.99
N GLU A 477 -17.10 108.92 -18.75
CA GLU A 477 -17.68 109.86 -17.79
C GLU A 477 -16.77 111.07 -17.57
N GLN A 478 -15.46 110.86 -17.41
CA GLN A 478 -14.48 111.96 -17.28
C GLN A 478 -14.44 112.82 -18.56
N ARG A 479 -14.49 112.20 -19.75
CA ARG A 479 -14.55 112.91 -21.03
C ARG A 479 -15.87 113.68 -21.21
N GLU A 480 -16.98 113.11 -20.79
CA GLU A 480 -18.30 113.75 -20.80
C GLU A 480 -18.35 114.92 -19.82
N HIS A 481 -17.85 114.77 -18.59
CA HIS A 481 -17.71 115.86 -17.64
C HIS A 481 -16.80 116.98 -18.18
N LEU A 482 -15.69 116.65 -18.84
CA LEU A 482 -14.85 117.65 -19.52
C LEU A 482 -15.59 118.34 -20.67
N ALA A 483 -16.40 117.62 -21.45
CA ALA A 483 -17.22 118.19 -22.51
C ALA A 483 -18.32 119.11 -21.94
N GLN A 484 -18.98 118.73 -20.85
CA GLN A 484 -19.95 119.55 -20.12
C GLN A 484 -19.27 120.82 -19.55
N VAL A 485 -18.08 120.71 -18.96
CA VAL A 485 -17.30 121.87 -18.50
C VAL A 485 -16.90 122.79 -19.66
N GLN A 486 -16.55 122.23 -20.82
CA GLN A 486 -16.29 123.02 -22.03
C GLN A 486 -17.57 123.71 -22.53
N GLN A 487 -18.71 123.02 -22.53
CA GLN A 487 -20.00 123.57 -22.91
C GLN A 487 -20.39 124.72 -21.96
N VAL A 488 -20.34 124.52 -20.63
CA VAL A 488 -20.60 125.58 -19.64
C VAL A 488 -19.61 126.75 -19.77
N ARG A 489 -18.34 126.50 -20.15
CA ARG A 489 -17.40 127.58 -20.48
C ARG A 489 -17.78 128.33 -21.76
N GLN A 490 -18.22 127.63 -22.80
CA GLN A 490 -18.72 128.25 -24.03
C GLN A 490 -20.00 129.04 -23.78
N GLU A 491 -20.96 128.49 -23.03
CA GLU A 491 -22.18 129.17 -22.59
C GLU A 491 -21.87 130.40 -21.74
N ARG A 492 -20.93 130.32 -20.78
CA ARG A 492 -20.44 131.49 -20.02
C ARG A 492 -19.71 132.51 -20.90
N HIS A 493 -18.96 132.07 -21.91
CA HIS A 493 -18.29 132.97 -22.86
C HIS A 493 -19.31 133.68 -23.77
N VAL A 494 -20.30 132.95 -24.28
CA VAL A 494 -21.42 133.50 -25.06
C VAL A 494 -22.27 134.42 -24.20
N ALA A 495 -22.58 134.06 -22.95
CA ALA A 495 -23.29 134.92 -22.02
C ALA A 495 -22.50 136.20 -21.67
N ARG A 496 -21.17 136.12 -21.52
CA ARG A 496 -20.29 137.30 -21.38
C ARG A 496 -20.25 138.15 -22.65
N TYR A 497 -20.19 137.54 -23.81
CA TYR A 497 -20.24 138.24 -25.10
C TYR A 497 -21.57 138.97 -25.28
N ILE A 498 -22.69 138.30 -24.98
CA ILE A 498 -24.04 138.86 -24.94
C ILE A 498 -24.11 140.03 -23.93
N ALA A 499 -23.57 139.85 -22.71
CA ALA A 499 -23.50 140.93 -21.72
C ALA A 499 -22.62 142.11 -22.16
N GLN A 500 -21.52 141.87 -22.89
CA GLN A 500 -20.70 142.93 -23.50
C GLN A 500 -21.45 143.65 -24.63
N THR A 501 -22.23 142.95 -25.46
CA THR A 501 -23.09 143.58 -26.47
C THR A 501 -24.23 144.41 -25.87
N TYR A 502 -24.62 144.16 -24.60
CA TYR A 502 -25.54 145.02 -23.86
C TYR A 502 -24.88 146.22 -23.17
N GLN A 503 -23.55 146.30 -23.09
CA GLN A 503 -22.83 147.46 -22.52
C GLN A 503 -22.30 148.46 -23.54
N ASN A 504 -22.24 148.13 -24.83
CA ASN A 504 -21.95 149.09 -25.90
C ASN A 504 -22.75 148.75 -27.17
N PRO A 505 -23.61 149.64 -27.69
CA PRO A 505 -24.37 149.40 -28.91
C PRO A 505 -23.47 149.58 -30.15
N PRO A 506 -23.31 148.56 -31.02
CA PRO A 506 -22.59 148.72 -32.27
C PRO A 506 -23.53 149.26 -33.35
N THR A 507 -23.30 150.51 -33.77
CA THR A 507 -23.91 151.08 -34.97
C THR A 507 -23.37 150.41 -36.24
N ASP A 508 -24.21 150.44 -37.26
CA ASP A 508 -24.08 149.85 -38.59
C ASP A 508 -22.68 149.73 -39.22
N ALA A 509 -22.35 148.51 -39.68
CA ALA A 509 -21.52 148.33 -40.89
C ALA A 509 -21.72 146.93 -41.52
N PHE A 510 -22.83 146.72 -42.23
CA PHE A 510 -22.95 145.58 -43.15
C PHE A 510 -21.89 145.65 -44.25
N ARG A 511 -20.80 144.87 -44.13
CA ARG A 511 -19.94 144.52 -45.26
C ARG A 511 -19.71 143.01 -45.33
N LYS A 512 -20.34 142.39 -46.33
CA LYS A 512 -20.24 140.98 -46.70
C LYS A 512 -18.77 140.63 -46.99
N LYS A 513 -18.04 140.15 -45.99
CA LYS A 513 -16.70 139.58 -46.19
C LYS A 513 -16.88 138.18 -46.77
N ILE A 514 -16.54 138.04 -48.04
CA ILE A 514 -16.43 136.74 -48.72
C ILE A 514 -15.39 135.92 -47.96
N ASP A 515 -15.81 134.73 -47.52
CA ASP A 515 -14.99 133.85 -46.68
C ASP A 515 -13.66 133.49 -47.39
N PRO A 516 -12.49 133.75 -46.78
CA PRO A 516 -11.20 133.40 -47.37
C PRO A 516 -11.07 131.89 -47.69
N PHE A 517 -11.78 131.02 -46.97
CA PHE A 517 -11.81 129.59 -47.27
C PHE A 517 -12.59 129.28 -48.56
N TYR A 518 -13.64 130.03 -48.89
CA TYR A 518 -14.36 129.88 -50.16
C TYR A 518 -13.50 130.32 -51.36
N ALA A 519 -12.74 131.41 -51.21
CA ALA A 519 -11.78 131.85 -52.22
C ALA A 519 -10.63 130.84 -52.43
N ALA A 520 -10.14 130.22 -51.35
CA ALA A 520 -9.14 129.14 -51.43
C ALA A 520 -9.69 127.86 -52.08
N ALA A 521 -10.93 127.47 -51.75
CA ALA A 521 -11.59 126.28 -52.30
C ALA A 521 -11.83 126.39 -53.82
N MET A 522 -12.18 127.58 -54.34
CA MET A 522 -12.33 127.77 -55.78
C MET A 522 -10.97 127.69 -56.52
N LYS A 523 -9.89 128.22 -55.96
CA LYS A 523 -8.53 128.09 -56.54
C LYS A 523 -8.00 126.65 -56.52
N SER A 524 -8.30 125.86 -55.48
CA SER A 524 -7.90 124.45 -55.43
C SER A 524 -8.70 123.57 -56.40
N ARG A 525 -9.97 123.91 -56.67
CA ARG A 525 -10.78 123.22 -57.68
C ARG A 525 -10.31 123.48 -59.11
N ALA A 526 -9.98 124.74 -59.44
CA ALA A 526 -9.43 125.11 -60.75
C ALA A 526 -8.08 124.41 -61.05
N THR A 527 -7.17 124.38 -60.07
CA THR A 527 -5.87 123.70 -60.22
C THR A 527 -5.99 122.17 -60.29
N ARG A 528 -6.97 121.55 -59.61
CA ARG A 528 -7.29 120.12 -59.81
C ARG A 528 -7.86 119.82 -61.19
N GLN A 529 -8.73 120.68 -61.75
CA GLN A 529 -9.27 120.48 -63.10
C GLN A 529 -8.19 120.61 -64.17
N GLN A 530 -7.26 121.56 -64.05
CA GLN A 530 -6.12 121.67 -64.97
C GLN A 530 -5.19 120.45 -64.88
N LYS A 531 -4.86 119.96 -63.68
CA LYS A 531 -4.06 118.73 -63.51
C LYS A 531 -4.80 117.47 -64.02
N ALA A 532 -6.10 117.36 -63.82
CA ALA A 532 -6.89 116.24 -64.35
C ALA A 532 -6.92 116.22 -65.89
N ALA A 533 -7.11 117.38 -66.53
CA ALA A 533 -7.08 117.50 -67.99
C ALA A 533 -5.68 117.23 -68.58
N GLN A 534 -4.60 117.53 -67.86
CA GLN A 534 -3.23 117.23 -68.29
C GLN A 534 -2.88 115.74 -68.14
N VAL A 535 -3.35 115.07 -67.08
CA VAL A 535 -3.15 113.61 -66.88
C VAL A 535 -3.98 112.78 -67.87
N GLN A 536 -5.20 113.21 -68.20
CA GLN A 536 -6.05 112.55 -69.21
C GLN A 536 -5.50 112.61 -70.65
N ARG A 537 -4.50 113.47 -70.94
CA ARG A 537 -3.79 113.47 -72.24
C ARG A 537 -2.60 112.50 -72.29
N ILE A 538 -2.14 111.95 -71.16
CA ILE A 538 -0.88 111.19 -71.09
C ILE A 538 -1.13 109.70 -70.81
N TYR A 539 -2.19 109.35 -70.07
CA TYR A 539 -2.53 107.94 -69.81
C TYR A 539 -3.93 107.60 -70.33
N GLY A 540 -3.93 106.83 -71.42
CA GLY A 540 -5.14 106.34 -72.09
C GLY A 540 -5.94 105.38 -71.23
N THR A 541 -7.25 105.41 -71.44
CA THR A 541 -8.27 104.50 -70.93
C THR A 541 -7.89 103.02 -71.05
N LYS A 542 -7.99 102.28 -69.93
CA LYS A 542 -8.32 100.84 -69.95
C LYS A 542 -9.45 100.58 -68.96
N GLN A 543 -10.56 100.07 -69.48
CA GLN A 543 -11.70 99.59 -68.71
C GLN A 543 -11.44 98.14 -68.27
N ARG A 544 -11.70 97.84 -66.99
CA ARG A 544 -12.46 96.67 -66.53
C ARG A 544 -12.78 96.82 -65.05
#